data_AF-A0A956ISW4-F1
#
_entry.id   AF-A0A956ISW4-F1
#
_cell.length_a   1.000
_cell.length_b   1.000
_cell.length_c   1.000
_cell.angle_alpha   90.00
_cell.angle_beta   90.00
_cell.angle_gamma   90.00
#
_symmetry.space_group_name_H-M   'P 1'
#
loop_
_entity.id
_entity.type
_entity.pdbx_description
1 polymer ?
#
loop_
_entity_poly.entity_id
_entity_poly.type
_entity_poly.pdbx_seq_one_letter_code
_entity_poly.pdbx_strand_id
1 'polypeptide(L)'
;MSDPILEALWKKVVDDWDDDSAHGAFLSHCQDTQQLPEAAARYKGMTGDHERSASAEKRLGGVALLAMASLQHEPRSDPRRAPRWVAVLISLFFVLATAYLLHVLDGI
;
A
#
# COMPACT_ATOMS: atom_id res chain seq x y z
N MET A 1 14.78 5.52 8.18
CA MET A 1 15.45 6.76 7.74
C MET A 1 14.34 7.73 7.43
N SER A 2 14.25 8.83 8.17
CA SER A 2 13.24 9.88 7.96
C SER A 2 13.38 10.41 6.55
N ASP A 3 12.28 10.45 5.80
CA ASP A 3 12.27 11.02 4.46
C ASP A 3 12.36 12.56 4.58
N PRO A 4 13.44 13.20 4.11
CA PRO A 4 13.62 14.65 4.23
C PRO A 4 12.56 15.43 3.43
N ILE A 5 11.97 14.83 2.40
CA ILE A 5 10.88 15.46 1.62
C ILE A 5 9.59 15.47 2.45
N LEU A 6 9.32 14.37 3.17
CA LEU A 6 8.17 14.25 4.07
C LEU A 6 8.22 15.27 5.20
N GLU A 7 9.40 15.45 5.82
CA GLU A 7 9.58 16.45 6.88
C GLU A 7 9.41 17.88 6.37
N ALA A 8 9.91 18.19 5.16
CA ALA A 8 9.74 19.50 4.54
C ALA A 8 8.26 19.80 4.21
N LEU A 9 7.52 18.82 3.67
CA LEU A 9 6.09 18.93 3.40
C LEU A 9 5.28 19.09 4.69
N TRP A 10 5.62 18.33 5.73
CA TRP A 10 4.98 18.47 7.04
C TRP A 10 5.23 19.84 7.64
N LYS A 11 6.47 20.34 7.57
CA LYS A 11 6.81 21.69 8.03
C LYS A 11 5.97 22.74 7.31
N LYS A 12 5.79 22.62 5.99
CA LYS A 12 4.93 23.52 5.22
C LYS A 12 3.47 23.47 5.68
N VAL A 13 2.95 22.29 5.97
CA VAL A 13 1.61 22.09 6.55
C VAL A 13 1.47 22.76 7.92
N VAL A 14 2.50 22.68 8.76
CA VAL A 14 2.45 23.29 10.10
C VAL A 14 2.56 24.81 10.02
N ASP A 15 3.41 25.31 9.13
CA ASP A 15 3.66 26.72 8.88
C ASP A 15 2.43 27.38 8.19
N ASP A 16 1.70 26.64 7.35
CA ASP A 16 0.52 27.09 6.61
C ASP A 16 -0.65 26.11 6.75
N TRP A 17 -1.23 26.09 7.95
CA TRP A 17 -2.24 25.09 8.37
C TRP A 17 -3.61 25.25 7.70
N ASP A 18 -3.93 26.46 7.23
CA ASP A 18 -5.19 26.73 6.54
C ASP A 18 -5.06 26.50 5.01
N ASP A 19 -3.86 26.26 4.50
CA ASP A 19 -3.63 25.92 3.09
C ASP A 19 -3.90 24.45 2.80
N ASP A 20 -5.09 24.17 2.25
CA ASP A 20 -5.48 22.84 1.79
C ASP A 20 -4.53 22.24 0.74
N SER A 21 -3.80 23.08 -0.02
CA SER A 21 -2.80 22.63 -0.98
C SER A 21 -1.58 22.00 -0.30
N ALA A 22 -1.09 22.60 0.79
CA ALA A 22 0.01 22.06 1.59
C ALA A 22 -0.34 20.68 2.16
N HIS A 23 -1.56 20.53 2.68
CA HIS A 23 -2.04 19.25 3.19
C HIS A 23 -2.24 18.19 2.11
N GLY A 24 -2.74 18.58 0.94
CA GLY A 24 -2.87 17.71 -0.22
C GLY A 24 -1.52 17.19 -0.72
N ALA A 25 -0.52 18.07 -0.82
CA ALA A 25 0.84 17.72 -1.22
C ALA A 25 1.50 16.73 -0.24
N PHE A 26 1.32 16.96 1.07
CA PHE A 26 1.80 16.04 2.10
C PHE A 26 1.13 14.66 2.00
N LEU A 27 -0.21 14.62 1.88
CA LEU A 27 -0.96 13.36 1.78
C LEU A 27 -0.63 12.58 0.51
N SER A 28 -0.47 13.26 -0.63
CA SER A 28 -0.07 12.63 -1.90
C SER A 28 1.30 11.97 -1.75
N HIS A 29 2.28 12.66 -1.16
CA HIS A 29 3.61 12.10 -0.93
C HIS A 29 3.57 10.89 0.02
N CYS A 30 2.75 10.93 1.08
CA CYS A 30 2.55 9.79 1.97
C CYS A 30 1.88 8.60 1.27
N GLN A 31 0.98 8.86 0.31
CA GLN A 31 0.33 7.82 -0.47
C GLN A 31 1.32 7.17 -1.45
N ASP A 32 2.09 7.98 -2.18
CA ASP A 32 3.08 7.53 -3.17
C ASP A 32 4.21 6.71 -2.53
N THR A 33 4.61 7.09 -1.31
CA THR A 33 5.67 6.41 -0.55
C THR A 33 5.16 5.32 0.40
N GLN A 34 3.84 5.06 0.42
CA GLN A 34 3.18 4.14 1.36
C GLN A 34 3.41 4.44 2.85
N GLN A 35 3.67 5.71 3.19
CA GLN A 35 3.92 6.21 4.56
C GLN A 35 2.66 6.82 5.22
N LEU A 36 1.46 6.37 4.82
CA LEU A 36 0.19 6.78 5.43
C LEU A 36 0.11 6.60 6.97
N PRO A 37 0.72 5.56 7.59
CA PRO A 37 0.74 5.45 9.05
C PRO A 37 1.46 6.61 9.72
N GLU A 38 2.49 7.16 9.08
CA GLU A 38 3.26 8.28 9.61
C GLU A 38 2.51 9.60 9.50
N ALA A 39 1.73 9.79 8.42
CA ALA A 39 0.77 10.89 8.31
C ALA A 39 -0.26 10.84 9.44
N ALA A 40 -0.84 9.67 9.70
CA ALA A 40 -1.81 9.48 10.78
C ALA A 40 -1.21 9.82 12.16
N ALA A 41 0.03 9.39 12.44
CA ALA A 41 0.71 9.71 13.68
C ALA A 41 0.91 11.22 13.88
N ARG A 42 1.31 11.94 12.82
CA ARG A 42 1.51 13.40 12.87
C ARG A 42 0.20 14.17 13.08
N TYR A 43 -0.85 13.84 12.34
CA TYR A 43 -2.17 14.48 12.55
C TYR A 43 -2.77 14.14 13.93
N LYS A 44 -2.56 12.92 14.42
CA LYS A 44 -2.98 12.52 15.77
C LYS A 44 -2.28 13.35 16.84
N GLY A 45 -0.98 13.65 16.66
CA GLY A 45 -0.24 14.56 17.55
C GLY A 45 -0.85 15.97 17.64
N MET A 46 -1.47 16.45 16.56
CA MET A 46 -2.09 17.78 16.50
C MET A 46 -3.52 17.85 17.06
N THR A 47 -4.19 16.71 17.30
CA THR A 47 -5.55 16.71 17.87
C THR A 47 -5.64 17.24 19.31
N GLY A 48 -4.51 17.32 20.02
CA GLY A 48 -4.46 17.91 21.36
C GLY A 48 -4.48 19.44 21.39
N ASP A 49 -4.30 20.09 20.23
CA ASP A 49 -4.23 21.55 20.12
C ASP A 49 -5.62 22.14 19.84
N HIS A 50 -6.17 22.97 20.75
CA HIS A 50 -7.60 23.28 20.78
C HIS A 50 -8.11 23.96 19.50
N GLU A 51 -7.31 24.84 18.88
CA GLU A 51 -7.67 25.51 17.62
C GLU A 51 -7.57 24.60 16.39
N ARG A 52 -6.63 23.65 16.39
CA ARG A 52 -6.35 22.77 15.24
C ARG A 52 -7.03 21.42 15.35
N SER A 53 -7.58 21.09 16.51
CA SER A 53 -8.18 19.79 16.86
C SER A 53 -9.27 19.35 15.88
N ALA A 54 -10.24 20.21 15.60
CA ALA A 54 -11.35 19.90 14.68
C ALA A 54 -10.90 19.68 13.23
N SER A 55 -9.91 20.46 12.78
CA SER A 55 -9.29 20.31 11.45
C SER A 55 -8.47 19.01 11.36
N ALA A 56 -7.65 18.75 12.38
CA ALA A 56 -6.82 17.55 12.46
C ALA A 56 -7.66 16.27 12.51
N GLU A 57 -8.78 16.27 13.24
CA GLU A 57 -9.70 15.14 13.32
C GLU A 57 -10.37 14.85 11.97
N LYS A 58 -10.80 15.89 11.24
CA LYS A 58 -11.33 15.74 9.88
C LYS A 58 -10.29 15.14 8.93
N ARG A 59 -9.04 15.61 9.01
CA ARG A 59 -7.94 15.08 8.18
C ARG A 59 -7.54 13.66 8.56
N LEU A 60 -7.57 13.29 9.84
CA LEU A 60 -7.42 11.91 10.31
C LEU A 60 -8.49 10.99 9.73
N GLY A 61 -9.75 11.44 9.70
CA GLY A 61 -10.85 10.73 9.06
C GLY A 61 -10.58 10.48 7.57
N GLY A 62 -10.06 11.48 6.86
CA GLY A 62 -9.63 11.34 5.46
C GLY A 62 -8.49 10.34 5.26
N VAL A 63 -7.47 10.36 6.13
CA VAL A 63 -6.37 9.38 6.12
C VAL A 63 -6.88 7.96 6.39
N ALA A 64 -7.78 7.79 7.37
CA ALA A 64 -8.37 6.49 7.68
C ALA A 64 -9.20 5.94 6.52
N LEU A 65 -9.97 6.80 5.85
CA LEU A 65 -10.74 6.42 4.66
C LEU A 65 -9.82 6.02 3.50
N LEU A 66 -8.73 6.77 3.27
CA LEU A 66 -7.69 6.44 2.30
C LEU A 66 -7.01 5.10 2.61
N ALA A 67 -6.65 4.88 3.87
CA ALA A 67 -6.05 3.62 4.34
C ALA A 67 -7.01 2.44 4.12
N MET A 68 -8.30 2.61 4.45
CA MET A 68 -9.34 1.61 4.18
C MET A 68 -9.56 1.39 2.67
N ALA A 69 -9.51 2.45 1.87
CA ALA A 69 -9.61 2.35 0.41
C ALA A 69 -8.41 1.59 -0.19
N SER A 70 -7.20 1.78 0.35
CA SER A 70 -6.01 1.00 -0.03
C SER A 70 -6.08 -0.46 0.44
N LEU A 71 -6.75 -0.76 1.56
CA LEU A 71 -7.03 -2.15 1.97
C LEU A 71 -8.06 -2.82 1.05
N GLN A 72 -9.09 -2.09 0.60
CA GLN A 72 -10.06 -2.60 -0.38
C GLN A 72 -9.45 -2.73 -1.79
N HIS A 73 -8.47 -1.89 -2.11
CA HIS A 73 -7.63 -1.98 -3.31
C HIS A 73 -6.38 -2.82 -3.11
N GLU A 74 -6.26 -3.63 -2.05
CA GLU A 74 -5.35 -4.76 -2.07
C GLU A 74 -6.04 -5.90 -2.85
N PRO A 75 -5.70 -6.15 -4.14
CA PRO A 75 -5.54 -7.52 -4.53
C PRO A 75 -4.40 -8.03 -3.67
N ARG A 76 -4.76 -8.64 -2.52
CA ARG A 76 -3.99 -9.60 -1.74
C ARG A 76 -2.57 -9.70 -2.26
N SER A 77 -1.63 -8.97 -1.62
CA SER A 77 -0.19 -9.26 -1.65
C SER A 77 0.27 -9.95 -2.94
N ASP A 78 0.76 -9.26 -3.97
CA ASP A 78 1.45 -9.96 -5.08
C ASP A 78 2.64 -10.73 -4.48
N PRO A 79 2.53 -12.05 -4.21
CA PRO A 79 3.60 -12.77 -3.57
C PRO A 79 4.38 -13.36 -4.72
N ARG A 80 5.02 -12.49 -5.51
CA ARG A 80 5.80 -12.87 -6.69
C ARG A 80 4.91 -13.59 -7.70
N ARG A 81 4.45 -12.91 -8.76
CA ARG A 81 4.10 -13.55 -10.04
C ARG A 81 4.99 -14.78 -10.22
N ALA A 82 4.42 -15.98 -10.07
CA ALA A 82 5.17 -17.21 -10.25
C ALA A 82 5.79 -17.10 -11.64
N PRO A 83 7.13 -17.09 -11.73
CA PRO A 83 7.78 -16.76 -12.98
C PRO A 83 7.33 -17.79 -14.01
N ARG A 84 7.01 -17.35 -15.23
CA ARG A 84 6.31 -18.15 -16.26
C ARG A 84 6.90 -19.56 -16.46
N TRP A 85 8.17 -19.76 -16.16
CA TRP A 85 8.83 -21.07 -16.19
C TRP A 85 8.24 -22.09 -15.20
N VAL A 86 7.68 -21.68 -14.06
CA VAL A 86 7.00 -22.58 -13.10
C VAL A 86 5.73 -23.15 -13.71
N ALA A 87 4.95 -22.34 -14.43
CA ALA A 87 3.77 -22.84 -15.14
C ALA A 87 4.15 -23.83 -16.26
N VAL A 88 5.27 -23.58 -16.96
CA VAL A 88 5.82 -24.50 -17.96
C VAL A 88 6.25 -25.82 -17.33
N LEU A 89 6.94 -25.79 -16.18
CA LEU A 89 7.36 -27.00 -15.48
C LEU A 89 6.18 -27.86 -15.00
N ILE A 90 5.12 -27.23 -14.48
CA ILE A 90 3.91 -27.94 -14.07
C ILE A 90 3.22 -28.58 -15.28
N SER A 91 3.10 -27.85 -16.39
CA SER A 91 2.51 -28.40 -17.62
C SER A 91 3.33 -29.58 -18.16
N LEU A 92 4.67 -29.47 -18.14
CA LEU A 92 5.56 -30.53 -18.58
C LEU A 92 5.44 -31.78 -17.70
N PHE A 93 5.36 -31.61 -16.38
CA PHE A 93 5.16 -32.70 -15.44
C PHE A 93 3.87 -33.47 -15.74
N PHE A 94 2.76 -32.77 -15.96
CA PHE A 94 1.49 -33.41 -16.31
C PHE A 94 1.54 -34.18 -17.62
N VAL A 95 2.20 -33.64 -18.65
CA VAL A 95 2.37 -34.31 -19.95
C VAL A 95 3.23 -35.58 -19.83
N LEU A 96 4.31 -35.51 -19.04
CA LEU A 96 5.17 -36.68 -18.80
C LEU A 96 4.46 -37.74 -17.96
N ALA A 97 3.68 -37.34 -16.95
CA ALA A 97 2.92 -38.26 -16.12
C ALA A 97 1.83 -39.00 -16.92
N THR A 98 1.11 -38.30 -17.81
CA THR A 98 0.11 -38.94 -18.67
C THR A 98 0.74 -39.87 -19.70
N ALA A 99 1.86 -39.48 -20.31
CA ALA A 99 2.60 -40.35 -21.22
C ALA A 99 3.13 -41.61 -20.52
N TYR A 100 3.66 -41.48 -19.30
CA TYR A 100 4.10 -42.61 -18.49
C TYR A 100 2.95 -43.55 -18.12
N LEU A 101 1.80 -42.99 -17.72
CA LEU A 101 0.62 -43.78 -17.39
C LEU A 101 0.11 -44.57 -18.60
N LEU A 102 0.07 -43.96 -19.78
CA LEU A 102 -0.32 -44.64 -21.02
C LEU A 102 0.66 -45.76 -21.39
N HIS A 103 1.97 -45.50 -21.31
CA HIS A 103 2.98 -46.52 -21.58
C HIS A 103 2.92 -47.69 -20.59
N VAL A 104 2.61 -47.43 -19.32
CA VAL A 104 2.41 -48.50 -18.32
C VAL A 104 1.14 -49.29 -18.62
N LEU A 105 0.07 -48.64 -19.09
CA LEU A 105 -1.17 -49.33 -19.44
C LEU A 105 -1.06 -50.19 -20.71
N ASP A 106 -0.31 -49.73 -21.72
CA ASP A 106 -0.03 -50.50 -22.95
C ASP A 106 1.00 -51.63 -22.71
N GLY A 107 1.80 -51.51 -21.64
CA GLY A 107 2.84 -52.49 -21.28
C GLY A 107 2.39 -53.59 -20.32
N ILE A 108 1.16 -53.54 -19.80
CA ILE A 108 0.53 -54.56 -18.92
C ILE A 108 -0.41 -55.44 -19.76
#